data_AF-W1XVT8-F1
#
_entry.id   AF-W1XVT8-F1
#
_cell.length_a   1.000
_cell.length_b   1.000
_cell.length_c   1.000
_cell.angle_alpha   90.00
_cell.angle_beta   90.00
_cell.angle_gamma   90.00
#
_symmetry.space_group_name_H-M   'P 1'
#
loop_
_entity.id
_entity.type
_entity.pdbx_description
1 polymer ?
#
loop_
_entity_poly.entity_id
_entity_poly.type
_entity_poly.pdbx_seq_one_letter_code
_entity_poly.pdbx_strand_id
1 'polypeptide(L)'
;YQIGALATIARAQGGVMRHVKPHGMLYNQAAKEAQLADAIARAVYACDPALVLVGLAGSELIRAGKQYGLTTREEVFADRGYQADGSLVPSPLL
;
A
#
# COMPACT_ATOMS: atom_id res chain seq x y z
N TYR A 1 4.27 -10.83 8.42
CA TYR A 1 5.09 -11.90 7.81
C TYR A 1 5.81 -11.42 6.55
N GLN A 2 5.11 -11.20 5.43
CA GLN A 2 5.73 -10.95 4.10
C GLN A 2 6.81 -9.84 4.10
N ILE A 3 6.47 -8.66 4.62
CA ILE A 3 7.39 -7.51 4.63
C ILE A 3 8.60 -7.71 5.55
N GLY A 4 8.46 -8.47 6.65
CA GLY A 4 9.58 -8.79 7.54
C GLY A 4 10.57 -9.78 6.94
N ALA A 5 10.06 -10.74 6.15
CA ALA A 5 10.89 -11.67 5.39
C ALA A 5 11.73 -10.91 4.35
N LEU A 6 11.09 -10.06 3.53
CA LEU A 6 11.79 -9.26 2.52
C LEU A 6 12.77 -8.26 3.15
N ALA A 7 12.39 -7.58 4.23
CA ALA A 7 13.27 -6.65 4.93
C ALA A 7 14.55 -7.33 5.45
N THR A 8 14.43 -8.57 5.93
CA THR A 8 15.58 -9.35 6.42
C THR A 8 16.49 -9.78 5.27
N ILE A 9 15.92 -10.22 4.14
CA ILE A 9 16.67 -10.54 2.93
C ILE A 9 17.43 -9.30 2.41
N ALA A 10 16.76 -8.15 2.33
CA ALA A 10 17.37 -6.91 1.88
C ALA A 10 18.55 -6.51 2.77
N ARG A 11 18.36 -6.56 4.10
CA ARG A 11 19.42 -6.26 5.08
C ARG A 11 20.62 -7.19 4.96
N ALA A 12 20.40 -8.49 4.71
CA ALA A 12 21.47 -9.47 4.54
C ALA A 12 22.35 -9.17 3.30
N GLN A 13 21.83 -8.44 2.32
CA GLN A 13 22.56 -8.00 1.12
C GLN A 13 23.06 -6.55 1.22
N GLY A 14 23.02 -5.94 2.41
CA GLY A 14 23.40 -4.53 2.61
C GLY A 14 22.37 -3.51 2.08
N GLY A 15 21.19 -3.99 1.66
CA GLY A 15 20.08 -3.16 1.22
C GLY A 15 19.16 -2.73 2.35
N VAL A 16 18.29 -1.74 2.06
CA VAL A 16 17.27 -1.25 2.98
C VAL A 16 15.94 -1.19 2.25
N MET A 17 14.93 -1.88 2.77
CA MET A 17 13.56 -1.80 2.26
C MET A 17 13.00 -0.40 2.53
N ARG A 18 12.47 0.27 1.50
CA ARG A 18 12.07 1.70 1.59
C ARG A 18 10.56 1.92 1.59
N HIS A 19 9.81 1.00 1.02
CA HIS A 19 8.37 1.18 0.86
C HIS A 19 7.64 -0.14 0.85
N VAL A 20 6.34 -0.07 1.09
CA VAL A 20 5.40 -1.18 0.95
C VAL A 20 4.26 -0.71 0.07
N LYS A 21 3.95 -1.52 -0.95
CA LYS A 21 2.79 -1.36 -1.81
C LYS A 21 2.02 -2.67 -1.83
N PRO A 22 0.75 -2.73 -1.35
CA PRO A 22 -0.06 -3.92 -1.48
C PRO A 22 -0.20 -4.34 -2.94
N HIS A 23 -0.43 -5.63 -3.19
CA HIS A 23 -0.51 -6.17 -4.54
C HIS A 23 -1.93 -6.60 -4.91
N GLY A 24 -2.28 -6.44 -6.19
CA GLY A 24 -3.48 -7.04 -6.80
C GLY A 24 -4.78 -6.73 -6.07
N MET A 25 -5.54 -7.77 -5.74
CA MET A 25 -6.83 -7.63 -5.09
C MET A 25 -6.72 -6.99 -3.69
N LEU A 26 -5.65 -7.28 -2.94
CA LEU A 26 -5.42 -6.66 -1.64
C LEU A 26 -5.27 -5.13 -1.76
N TYR A 27 -4.59 -4.64 -2.81
CA TYR A 27 -4.49 -3.22 -3.11
C TYR A 27 -5.86 -2.61 -3.43
N ASN A 28 -6.61 -3.26 -4.32
CA ASN A 28 -7.92 -2.76 -4.76
C ASN A 28 -8.94 -2.72 -3.62
N GLN A 29 -8.96 -3.73 -2.75
CA GLN A 29 -9.83 -3.77 -1.58
C GLN A 29 -9.42 -2.75 -0.53
N ALA A 30 -8.13 -2.67 -0.20
CA ALA A 30 -7.61 -1.69 0.75
C ALA A 30 -7.80 -0.23 0.29
N ALA A 31 -8.02 -0.01 -1.01
CA ALA A 31 -8.36 1.32 -1.49
C ALA A 31 -9.75 1.79 -1.04
N LYS A 32 -10.67 0.87 -0.74
CA LYS A 32 -12.08 1.15 -0.41
C LYS A 32 -12.49 0.71 1.00
N GLU A 33 -11.86 -0.32 1.55
CA GLU A 33 -12.22 -0.91 2.83
C GLU A 33 -11.34 -0.39 3.98
N ALA A 34 -11.90 0.51 4.80
CA ALA A 34 -11.19 1.18 5.90
C ALA A 34 -10.53 0.22 6.90
N GLN A 35 -11.19 -0.90 7.23
CA GLN A 35 -10.65 -1.87 8.20
C GLN A 35 -9.43 -2.61 7.64
N LEU A 36 -9.47 -2.96 6.35
CA LEU A 36 -8.35 -3.61 5.68
C LEU A 36 -7.17 -2.64 5.52
N ALA A 37 -7.45 -1.39 5.15
CA ALA A 37 -6.46 -0.32 5.10
C ALA A 37 -5.77 -0.10 6.46
N ASP A 38 -6.54 -0.03 7.55
CA ASP A 38 -6.03 0.09 8.92
C ASP A 38 -5.11 -1.07 9.28
N ALA A 39 -5.53 -2.30 9.02
CA ALA A 39 -4.73 -3.49 9.29
C ALA A 39 -3.40 -3.48 8.54
N ILE A 40 -3.40 -3.07 7.27
CA ILE A 40 -2.17 -2.94 6.46
C ILE A 40 -1.27 -1.84 7.00
N ALA A 41 -1.80 -0.64 7.24
CA ALA A 41 -1.01 0.49 7.74
C ALA A 41 -0.39 0.18 9.11
N ARG A 42 -1.16 -0.43 10.03
CA ARG A 42 -0.66 -0.89 11.32
C ARG A 42 0.47 -1.91 11.17
N ALA A 43 0.33 -2.87 10.25
CA ALA A 43 1.38 -3.87 10.00
C ALA A 43 2.66 -3.26 9.43
N VAL A 44 2.55 -2.25 8.55
CA VAL A 44 3.71 -1.52 8.00
C VAL A 44 4.39 -0.71 9.10
N TYR A 45 3.63 0.03 9.90
CA TYR A 45 4.15 0.80 11.04
C TYR A 45 4.86 -0.09 12.06
N ALA A 46 4.26 -1.23 12.41
CA ALA A 46 4.85 -2.19 13.35
C ALA A 46 6.13 -2.85 12.80
N CYS A 47 6.29 -2.92 11.47
CA CYS A 47 7.51 -3.44 10.86
C CYS A 47 8.64 -2.42 10.90
N ASP A 48 8.38 -1.18 10.47
CA ASP A 48 9.30 -0.06 10.51
C ASP A 48 8.54 1.25 10.21
N PRO A 49 8.42 2.19 11.18
CA PRO A 49 7.75 3.48 10.99
C PRO A 49 8.36 4.37 9.90
N ALA A 50 9.60 4.11 9.47
CA ALA A 50 10.26 4.86 8.39
C ALA A 50 9.88 4.39 6.98
N LEU A 51 9.13 3.29 6.85
CA LEU A 51 8.67 2.80 5.56
C LEU A 51 7.64 3.75 4.92
N VAL A 52 7.76 3.92 3.61
CA VAL A 52 6.76 4.63 2.81
C VAL A 52 5.60 3.68 2.47
N LEU A 53 4.36 4.06 2.78
CA LEU A 53 3.17 3.33 2.33
C LEU A 53 2.69 3.90 1.00
N VAL A 54 2.67 3.06 -0.03
CA VAL A 54 2.20 3.42 -1.38
C VAL A 54 0.80 2.86 -1.60
N GLY A 55 -0.13 3.70 -2.04
CA GLY A 55 -1.53 3.34 -2.27
C GLY A 55 -2.18 4.21 -3.34
N LEU A 56 -3.37 3.82 -3.79
CA LEU A 56 -4.11 4.57 -4.79
C LEU A 56 -4.41 5.98 -4.28
N ALA A 57 -4.25 6.99 -5.15
CA ALA A 57 -4.56 8.36 -4.81
C ALA A 57 -5.99 8.51 -4.23
N GLY A 58 -6.12 9.29 -3.15
CA GLY A 58 -7.40 9.51 -2.46
C GLY A 58 -8.00 8.30 -1.73
N SER A 59 -7.27 7.19 -1.60
CA SER A 59 -7.85 5.94 -1.06
C SER A 59 -7.81 5.80 0.47
N GLU A 60 -8.58 4.84 0.99
CA GLU A 60 -8.58 4.47 2.41
C GLU A 60 -7.18 4.06 2.91
N LEU A 61 -6.36 3.43 2.07
CA LEU A 61 -4.99 3.06 2.42
C LEU A 61 -4.10 4.28 2.69
N ILE A 62 -4.26 5.34 1.89
CA ILE A 62 -3.55 6.60 2.10
C ILE A 62 -4.03 7.29 3.37
N ARG A 63 -5.35 7.28 3.62
CA ARG A 63 -5.94 7.80 4.86
C ARG A 63 -5.40 7.08 6.09
N ALA A 64 -5.38 5.74 6.07
CA ALA A 64 -4.87 4.91 7.16
C ALA A 64 -3.38 5.14 7.40
N GLY A 65 -2.56 5.20 6.34
CA GLY A 65 -1.13 5.51 6.46
C GLY A 65 -0.87 6.84 7.17
N LYS A 66 -1.57 7.90 6.74
CA LYS A 66 -1.49 9.23 7.37
C LYS A 66 -1.93 9.20 8.84
N GLN A 67 -2.97 8.43 9.18
CA GLN A 67 -3.48 8.27 10.55
C GLN A 67 -2.44 7.65 11.51
N TYR A 68 -1.60 6.74 11.03
CA TYR A 68 -0.50 6.14 11.82
C TYR A 68 0.81 6.94 11.73
N GLY A 69 0.83 8.10 11.05
CA GLY A 69 2.03 8.92 10.88
C GLY A 69 3.06 8.36 9.91
N LEU A 70 2.69 7.38 9.08
CA LEU A 70 3.56 6.87 8.02
C LEU A 70 3.73 7.92 6.92
N THR A 71 4.91 7.94 6.29
CA THR A 71 5.07 8.67 5.03
C THR A 71 4.26 7.96 3.95
N THR A 72 3.31 8.66 3.32
CA THR A 72 2.49 8.07 2.25
C THR A 72 2.86 8.61 0.87
N ARG A 73 2.74 7.78 -0.16
CA ARG A 73 2.82 8.20 -1.56
C ARG A 73 1.58 7.73 -2.31
N GLU A 74 0.94 8.68 -2.98
CA GLU A 74 -0.26 8.48 -3.76
C GLU A 74 0.13 8.08 -5.19
N GLU A 75 -0.34 6.92 -5.62
CA GLU A 75 -0.04 6.33 -6.93
C GLU A 75 -1.18 6.59 -7.92
N VAL A 76 -0.79 6.83 -9.18
CA VAL A 76 -1.68 6.92 -10.34
C VAL A 76 -1.16 6.01 -11.46
N PHE A 77 -2.05 5.58 -12.36
CA PHE A 77 -1.77 4.63 -13.43
C PHE A 77 -2.14 5.25 -14.77
N ALA A 78 -1.17 5.43 -15.66
CA ALA A 78 -1.41 6.03 -16.98
C ALA A 78 -2.15 5.09 -17.95
N ASP A 79 -2.08 3.78 -17.71
CA ASP A 79 -2.56 2.70 -18.58
C ASP A 79 -3.91 2.11 -18.12
N ARG A 80 -4.52 2.68 -17.08
CA ARG A 80 -5.77 2.17 -16.49
C ARG A 80 -6.88 3.19 -16.59
N GLY A 81 -8.08 2.70 -16.91
CA GLY A 81 -9.30 3.50 -16.79
C GLY A 81 -9.65 3.79 -15.33
N TYR A 82 -10.19 4.98 -15.09
CA TYR A 82 -10.68 5.43 -13.79
C TYR A 82 -12.20 5.58 -13.80
N GLN A 83 -12.82 5.26 -12.67
CA GLN A 83 -14.21 5.59 -12.39
C GLN A 83 -14.32 7.03 -11.88
N ALA A 84 -15.54 7.59 -11.85
CA ALA A 84 -15.78 8.95 -11.38
C ALA A 84 -15.38 9.16 -9.90
N ASP A 85 -15.37 8.10 -9.10
CA ASP A 85 -14.93 8.10 -7.70
C ASP A 85 -13.40 8.01 -7.54
N GLY A 86 -12.64 8.02 -8.64
CA GLY A 86 -11.18 7.88 -8.63
C GLY A 86 -10.67 6.45 -8.44
N SER A 87 -11.56 5.47 -8.29
CA SER A 87 -11.15 4.06 -8.25
C SER A 87 -10.80 3.52 -9.63
N LEU A 88 -9.91 2.54 -9.70
CA LEU A 88 -9.57 1.89 -10.95
C LEU A 88 -10.76 1.08 -11.49
N VAL A 89 -10.94 1.11 -12.81
CA VAL A 89 -11.85 0.18 -13.48
C VAL A 89 -11.33 -1.26 -13.24
N PRO A 90 -12.19 -2.20 -12.81
CA PRO A 90 -11.78 -3.59 -12.61
C PRO A 90 -11.16 -4.17 -13.87
N SER A 91 -10.05 -4.89 -13.73
CA SER A 91 -9.52 -5.68 -14.84
C SER A 91 -10.50 -6.83 -15.12
N PRO A 92 -10.84 -7.12 -16.40
CA PRO A 92 -11.59 -8.32 -16.72
C PRO A 92 -10.79 -9.54 -16.25
N LEU A 93 -11.47 -10.48 -15.59
CA LEU A 93 -10.93 -11.83 -15.40
C LEU A 93 -10.83 -12.44 -16.80
N LEU A 94 -9.60 -12.75 -17.24
CA LEU A 94 -9.38 -13.79 -18.26
C LEU A 94 -9.43 -15.15 -17.56
#